data_AF-A0AAP0DD58-F1
#
_entry.id   AF-A0AAP0DD58-F1
#
_cell.length_a   1.000
_cell.length_b   1.000
_cell.length_c   1.000
_cell.angle_alpha   90.00
_cell.angle_beta   90.00
_cell.angle_gamma   90.00
#
_symmetry.space_group_name_H-M   'P 1'
#
loop_
_entity.id
_entity.type
_entity.pdbx_description
1 polymer ?
#
loop_
_entity_poly.entity_id
_entity_poly.type
_entity_poly.pdbx_seq_one_letter_code
_entity_poly.pdbx_strand_id
1 'polypeptide(L)'
;MARGLPVAIRPFIDRTILCTREPPTPTHDHVEYHPSPSMTRNSGSLSKSSTTLLKLTPDQLNILKAKAKNDDGPNHSTYEILAAHIWRCACKARGLPDDQLTKLYVATDGRSRLRPCLPLGYLGNAVFTATPVAKAGNLTSESLSSVVKLIHTTLAKMDNDYLRSAID
;
A
#
# COMPACT_ATOMS: atom_id res chain seq x y z
N MET A 1 19.17 2.89 25.97
CA MET A 1 20.57 2.50 26.25
C MET A 1 20.68 2.09 27.71
N ALA A 2 20.48 0.81 28.04
CA ALA A 2 20.33 0.38 29.45
C ALA A 2 21.20 -0.84 29.84
N ARG A 3 22.01 -1.41 28.92
CA ARG A 3 22.80 -2.63 29.17
C ARG A 3 24.30 -2.50 28.84
N GLY A 4 24.82 -1.28 28.66
CA GLY A 4 26.25 -1.06 28.36
C GLY A 4 26.75 -1.60 27.02
N LEU A 5 25.87 -2.15 26.17
CA LEU A 5 26.22 -2.62 24.84
C LEU A 5 26.44 -1.44 23.87
N PRO A 6 27.42 -1.53 22.94
CA PRO A 6 27.64 -0.51 21.95
C PRO A 6 26.41 -0.35 21.05
N VAL A 7 26.02 0.89 20.80
CA VAL A 7 24.90 1.21 19.92
C VAL A 7 25.37 1.20 18.48
N ALA A 8 24.92 0.19 17.72
CA ALA A 8 25.29 0.04 16.30
C ALA A 8 24.75 1.19 15.42
N ILE A 9 23.55 1.70 15.71
CA ILE A 9 22.92 2.81 14.98
C ILE A 9 22.44 3.84 16.00
N ARG A 10 23.00 5.05 15.95
CA ARG A 10 22.61 6.13 16.85
C ARG A 10 21.18 6.57 16.56
N PRO A 11 20.33 6.75 17.59
CA PRO A 11 18.99 7.27 17.39
C PRO A 11 19.05 8.70 16.84
N PHE A 12 18.16 8.99 15.90
CA PHE A 12 18.00 10.29 15.27
C PHE A 12 16.56 10.75 15.50
N ILE A 13 16.37 11.91 16.12
CA ILE A 13 15.05 12.40 16.58
C ILE A 13 14.61 13.63 15.81
N ASP A 14 15.51 14.26 15.05
CA ASP A 14 15.18 15.43 14.26
C ASP A 14 14.14 15.08 13.17
N ARG A 15 13.02 15.79 13.24
CA ARG A 15 11.86 15.64 12.36
C ARG A 15 11.74 16.74 11.31
N THR A 16 12.73 17.63 11.18
CA THR A 16 12.72 18.75 10.21
C THR A 16 12.46 18.29 8.78
N ILE A 17 12.96 17.11 8.39
CA ILE A 17 12.68 16.51 7.08
C ILE A 17 11.17 16.28 6.86
N LEU A 18 10.38 16.11 7.91
CA LEU A 18 8.93 15.89 7.87
C LEU A 18 8.11 17.16 8.18
N CYS A 19 8.75 18.32 8.27
CA CYS A 19 8.01 19.58 8.41
C CYS A 19 7.35 19.97 7.09
N THR A 20 6.17 20.58 7.21
CA THR A 20 5.45 21.22 6.11
C THR A 20 6.23 22.42 5.59
N ARG A 21 6.00 22.78 4.32
CA ARG A 21 6.44 24.06 3.78
C ARG A 21 5.65 25.21 4.42
N GLU A 22 6.23 26.40 4.42
CA GLU A 22 5.62 27.64 4.91
C GLU A 22 5.59 28.65 3.76
N PRO A 23 4.44 28.87 3.10
CA PRO A 23 3.15 28.22 3.33
C PRO A 23 3.07 26.78 2.77
N PRO A 24 2.12 25.95 3.25
CA PRO A 24 1.86 24.63 2.66
C PRO A 24 1.37 24.76 1.21
N THR A 25 1.87 23.89 0.33
CA THR A 25 1.59 23.90 -1.11
C THR A 25 1.40 22.47 -1.64
N PRO A 26 0.33 21.75 -1.24
CA PRO A 26 0.06 20.42 -1.77
C PRO A 26 -0.10 20.48 -3.29
N THR A 27 0.62 19.61 -4.00
CA THR A 27 0.71 19.60 -5.48
C THR A 27 0.02 18.39 -6.11
N HIS A 28 -0.38 17.41 -5.31
CA HIS A 28 -0.96 16.15 -5.77
C HIS A 28 -2.35 15.92 -5.17
N ASP A 29 -3.16 15.16 -5.91
CA ASP A 29 -4.42 14.62 -5.40
C ASP A 29 -4.13 13.40 -4.50
N HIS A 30 -4.61 13.47 -3.25
CA HIS A 30 -4.35 12.47 -2.22
C HIS A 30 -5.58 11.58 -2.02
N VAL A 31 -5.73 10.60 -2.90
CA VAL A 31 -6.85 9.65 -2.93
C VAL A 31 -7.00 8.83 -1.64
N GLU A 32 -5.92 8.69 -0.87
CA GLU A 32 -5.87 8.10 0.47
C GLU A 32 -6.70 8.89 1.50
N TYR A 33 -6.82 10.21 1.33
CA TYR A 33 -7.58 11.08 2.23
C TYR A 33 -9.02 11.33 1.74
N HIS A 34 -9.35 10.92 0.51
CA HIS A 34 -10.72 10.95 0.03
C HIS A 34 -11.62 9.98 0.81
N PRO A 35 -12.92 10.31 0.98
CA PRO A 35 -13.87 9.40 1.61
C PRO A 35 -13.86 8.01 0.95
N SER A 36 -14.20 7.00 1.74
CA SER A 36 -14.33 5.65 1.21
C SER A 36 -15.48 5.59 0.19
N PRO A 37 -15.36 4.82 -0.90
CA PRO A 37 -16.45 4.67 -1.85
C PRO A 37 -17.72 4.19 -1.13
N SER A 38 -18.84 4.85 -1.42
CA SER A 38 -20.13 4.41 -0.89
C SER A 38 -20.43 2.98 -1.38
N MET A 39 -21.00 2.16 -0.50
CA MET A 39 -21.42 0.81 -0.86
C MET A 39 -22.75 0.90 -1.61
N THR A 40 -22.81 0.34 -2.82
CA THR A 40 -24.04 0.38 -3.64
C THR A 40 -25.17 -0.50 -3.07
N ARG A 41 -24.85 -1.41 -2.14
CA ARG A 41 -25.82 -2.22 -1.39
C ARG A 41 -25.92 -1.77 0.06
N ASN A 42 -27.15 -1.66 0.56
CA ASN A 42 -27.42 -1.52 1.99
C ASN A 42 -26.78 -2.69 2.75
N SER A 43 -25.76 -2.39 3.56
CA SER A 43 -25.23 -3.35 4.51
C SER A 43 -26.29 -3.54 5.60
N GLY A 44 -27.03 -4.64 5.54
CA GLY A 44 -27.79 -5.12 6.69
C GLY A 44 -26.84 -5.29 7.90
N SER A 45 -27.42 -5.13 9.11
CA SER A 45 -26.82 -5.30 10.45
C SER A 45 -25.32 -5.62 10.51
N LEU A 46 -24.54 -4.76 11.18
CA LEU A 46 -23.13 -4.99 11.50
C LEU A 46 -22.93 -6.37 12.14
N SER A 47 -22.54 -7.35 11.33
CA SER A 47 -22.17 -8.68 11.80
C SER A 47 -20.86 -8.61 12.58
N LYS A 48 -20.70 -9.50 13.57
CA LYS A 48 -19.46 -9.59 14.34
C LYS A 48 -18.32 -9.97 13.41
N SER A 49 -17.26 -9.17 13.38
CA SER A 49 -16.03 -9.48 12.67
C SER A 49 -15.37 -10.73 13.28
N SER A 50 -14.92 -11.64 12.40
CA SER A 50 -14.09 -12.78 12.78
C SER A 50 -12.71 -12.66 12.14
N THR A 51 -11.69 -13.25 12.77
CA THR A 51 -10.31 -13.26 12.27
C THR A 51 -9.83 -14.69 12.09
N THR A 52 -9.07 -14.93 11.02
CA THR A 52 -8.49 -16.24 10.73
C THR A 52 -7.10 -16.07 10.14
N LEU A 53 -6.20 -17.01 10.44
CA LEU A 53 -4.85 -17.03 9.91
C LEU A 53 -4.79 -17.91 8.66
N LEU A 54 -4.45 -17.32 7.53
CA LEU A 54 -4.22 -18.03 6.27
C LEU A 54 -2.72 -18.29 6.10
N LYS A 55 -2.32 -19.56 6.09
CA LYS A 55 -0.93 -19.97 5.83
C LYS A 55 -0.72 -20.09 4.32
N LEU A 56 0.32 -19.44 3.81
CA LEU A 56 0.75 -19.53 2.40
C LEU A 56 2.05 -20.32 2.33
N THR A 57 2.06 -21.41 1.56
CA THR A 57 3.26 -22.24 1.38
C THR A 57 4.18 -21.65 0.30
N PRO A 58 5.49 -21.97 0.33
CA PRO A 58 6.41 -21.58 -0.75
C PRO A 58 5.92 -22.00 -2.15
N ASP A 59 5.33 -23.19 -2.27
CA ASP A 59 4.79 -23.69 -3.55
C ASP A 59 3.62 -22.84 -4.03
N GLN A 60 2.69 -22.48 -3.14
CA GLN A 60 1.59 -21.57 -3.46
C GLN A 60 2.10 -20.18 -3.88
N LEU A 61 3.14 -19.67 -3.21
CA LEU A 61 3.79 -18.42 -3.59
C LEU A 61 4.42 -18.51 -4.98
N ASN A 62 5.09 -19.61 -5.31
CA ASN A 62 5.70 -19.83 -6.61
C ASN A 62 4.65 -19.92 -7.72
N ILE A 63 3.51 -20.57 -7.45
CA ILE A 63 2.36 -20.60 -8.36
C ILE A 63 1.82 -19.18 -8.60
N LEU A 64 1.69 -18.36 -7.56
CA LEU A 64 1.23 -16.98 -7.71
C LEU A 64 2.22 -16.12 -8.48
N LYS A 65 3.52 -16.28 -8.23
CA LYS A 65 4.59 -15.60 -8.98
C LYS A 65 4.57 -15.97 -10.46
N ALA A 66 4.42 -17.26 -10.78
CA ALA A 66 4.29 -17.72 -12.16
C ALA A 66 3.06 -17.12 -12.85
N LYS A 67 1.91 -17.06 -12.17
CA LYS A 67 0.67 -16.42 -12.70
C LYS A 67 0.76 -14.91 -12.86
N ALA A 68 1.63 -14.25 -12.11
CA ALA A 68 1.84 -12.80 -12.17
C ALA A 68 2.94 -12.42 -13.16
N LYS A 69 3.70 -13.38 -13.70
CA LYS A 69 4.77 -13.13 -14.65
C LYS A 69 4.18 -12.56 -15.95
N ASN A 70 4.69 -11.39 -16.35
CA ASN A 70 4.50 -10.84 -17.69
C ASN A 70 5.83 -10.95 -18.43
N ASP A 71 5.80 -11.43 -19.67
CA ASP A 71 7.04 -11.68 -20.44
C ASP A 71 7.83 -10.39 -20.76
N ASP A 72 7.17 -9.23 -20.78
CA ASP A 72 7.78 -7.92 -21.08
C ASP A 72 7.79 -6.93 -19.89
N GLY A 73 7.53 -7.39 -18.66
CA GLY A 73 7.32 -6.52 -17.49
C GLY A 73 8.46 -6.52 -16.45
N PRO A 74 8.58 -5.46 -15.62
CA PRO A 74 9.47 -5.49 -14.46
C PRO A 74 9.06 -6.61 -13.49
N ASN A 75 10.04 -7.19 -12.81
CA ASN A 75 9.78 -8.17 -11.77
C ASN A 75 9.02 -7.52 -10.60
N HIS A 76 7.85 -8.06 -10.27
CA HIS A 76 7.05 -7.62 -9.14
C HIS A 76 7.49 -8.32 -7.85
N SER A 77 7.43 -7.59 -6.73
CA SER A 77 7.73 -8.12 -5.41
C SER A 77 6.71 -9.17 -4.97
N THR A 78 7.12 -10.05 -4.05
CA THR A 78 6.19 -11.02 -3.45
C THR A 78 5.03 -10.32 -2.74
N TYR A 79 5.28 -9.14 -2.15
CA TYR A 79 4.24 -8.34 -1.50
C TYR A 79 3.16 -7.89 -2.50
N GLU A 80 3.55 -7.28 -3.62
CA GLU A 80 2.61 -6.79 -4.64
C GLU A 80 1.73 -7.93 -5.19
N ILE A 81 2.34 -9.08 -5.46
CA ILE A 81 1.65 -10.28 -5.95
C ILE A 81 0.63 -10.80 -4.95
N LEU A 82 1.01 -10.87 -3.67
CA LEU A 82 0.10 -11.31 -2.60
C LEU A 82 -1.01 -10.31 -2.32
N ALA A 83 -0.69 -9.02 -2.26
CA ALA A 83 -1.67 -7.96 -2.05
C ALA A 83 -2.71 -7.97 -3.17
N ALA A 84 -2.28 -8.10 -4.43
CA ALA A 84 -3.18 -8.25 -5.57
C ALA A 84 -4.07 -9.49 -5.42
N HIS A 85 -3.48 -10.65 -5.13
CA HIS A 85 -4.24 -11.89 -4.99
C HIS A 85 -5.31 -11.80 -3.88
N ILE A 86 -4.92 -11.30 -2.70
CA ILE A 86 -5.82 -11.14 -1.55
C ILE A 86 -6.92 -10.12 -1.84
N TRP A 87 -6.59 -8.99 -2.47
CA TRP A 87 -7.58 -7.98 -2.83
C TRP A 87 -8.64 -8.53 -3.78
N ARG A 88 -8.21 -9.28 -4.81
CA ARG A 88 -9.12 -9.99 -5.72
C ARG A 88 -10.00 -11.00 -4.98
N CYS A 89 -9.43 -11.82 -4.11
CA CYS A 89 -10.16 -12.80 -3.32
C CYS A 89 -11.18 -12.13 -2.38
N ALA A 90 -10.82 -11.01 -1.75
CA ALA A 90 -11.71 -10.26 -0.88
C ALA A 90 -12.91 -9.67 -1.65
N CYS A 91 -12.69 -9.15 -2.87
CA CYS A 91 -13.78 -8.69 -3.73
C CYS A 91 -14.73 -9.84 -4.13
N LYS A 92 -14.18 -11.01 -4.49
CA LYS A 92 -14.97 -12.21 -4.81
C LYS A 92 -15.78 -12.69 -3.60
N ALA A 93 -15.14 -12.82 -2.44
CA ALA A 93 -15.78 -13.32 -1.23
C ALA A 93 -16.91 -12.40 -0.72
N ARG A 94 -16.79 -11.08 -0.95
CA ARG A 94 -17.82 -10.10 -0.61
C ARG A 94 -18.98 -10.07 -1.60
N GLY A 95 -18.86 -10.68 -2.78
CA GLY A 95 -19.88 -10.64 -3.83
C GLY A 95 -20.22 -9.20 -4.24
N LEU A 96 -19.19 -8.34 -4.38
CA LEU A 96 -19.37 -6.94 -4.74
C LEU A 96 -19.90 -6.82 -6.17
N PRO A 97 -20.81 -5.86 -6.44
CA PRO A 97 -21.19 -5.50 -7.81
C PRO A 97 -19.98 -5.08 -8.65
N ASP A 98 -20.00 -5.38 -9.95
CA ASP A 98 -18.85 -5.13 -10.83
C ASP A 98 -18.46 -3.64 -10.89
N ASP A 99 -19.43 -2.75 -10.75
CA ASP A 99 -19.27 -1.29 -10.76
C ASP A 99 -18.81 -0.71 -9.41
N GLN A 100 -18.83 -1.50 -8.32
CA GLN A 100 -18.39 -1.07 -6.99
C GLN A 100 -16.92 -0.69 -7.00
N LEU A 101 -16.61 0.58 -6.74
CA LEU A 101 -15.25 1.03 -6.49
C LEU A 101 -14.74 0.49 -5.15
N THR A 102 -13.49 0.05 -5.15
CA THR A 102 -12.78 -0.47 -3.98
C THR A 102 -11.41 0.18 -3.87
N LYS A 103 -10.96 0.38 -2.63
CA LYS A 103 -9.62 0.86 -2.29
C LYS A 103 -8.84 -0.24 -1.58
N LEU A 104 -7.56 -0.36 -1.87
CA LEU A 104 -6.61 -1.13 -1.08
C LEU A 104 -5.62 -0.13 -0.46
N TYR A 105 -5.45 -0.16 0.86
CA TYR A 105 -4.53 0.72 1.57
C TYR A 105 -3.21 -0.02 1.83
N VAL A 106 -2.11 0.53 1.32
CA VAL A 106 -0.77 -0.05 1.41
C VAL A 106 0.16 0.89 2.19
N ALA A 107 0.52 0.48 3.41
CA ALA A 107 1.51 1.18 4.21
C ALA A 107 2.88 1.17 3.50
N THR A 108 3.45 2.35 3.30
CA THR A 108 4.65 2.59 2.50
C THR A 108 5.68 3.35 3.33
N ASP A 109 6.89 2.79 3.45
CA ASP A 109 7.99 3.44 4.16
C ASP A 109 8.55 4.62 3.35
N GLY A 110 8.43 5.83 3.88
CA GLY A 110 8.89 7.06 3.26
C GLY A 110 10.37 7.35 3.47
N ARG A 111 11.08 6.60 4.34
CA ARG A 111 12.46 6.94 4.77
C ARG A 111 13.44 7.07 3.60
N SER A 112 13.41 6.11 2.69
CA SER A 112 14.27 6.09 1.50
C SER A 112 13.69 6.84 0.30
N ARG A 113 12.44 7.31 0.39
CA ARG A 113 11.70 7.97 -0.70
C ARG A 113 11.80 9.49 -0.62
N LEU A 114 11.80 10.05 0.60
CA LEU A 114 12.00 11.47 0.82
C LEU A 114 13.41 11.92 0.40
N ARG A 115 13.52 13.17 0.00
CA ARG A 115 14.79 13.86 -0.28
C ARG A 115 14.87 15.12 0.61
N PRO A 116 15.94 15.25 1.41
CA PRO A 116 16.93 14.21 1.75
C PRO A 116 16.27 12.98 2.41
N CYS A 117 16.90 11.80 2.28
CA CYS A 117 16.40 10.58 2.93
C CYS A 117 16.43 10.74 4.46
N LEU A 118 15.47 10.13 5.16
CA LEU A 118 15.54 10.04 6.62
C LEU A 118 16.68 9.10 7.02
N PRO A 119 17.48 9.46 8.05
CA PRO A 119 18.54 8.60 8.54
C PRO A 119 18.03 7.24 9.01
N LEU A 120 18.85 6.20 8.85
CA LEU A 120 18.53 4.83 9.29
C LEU A 120 18.17 4.77 10.79
N GLY A 121 18.75 5.66 11.61
CA GLY A 121 18.47 5.77 13.03
C GLY A 121 17.22 6.59 13.39
N TYR A 122 16.44 7.08 12.42
CA TYR A 122 15.27 7.91 12.70
C TYR A 122 14.26 7.16 13.57
N LEU A 123 14.01 7.70 14.77
CA LEU A 123 13.24 7.05 15.82
C LEU A 123 11.72 7.35 15.73
N GLY A 124 11.29 8.14 14.73
CA GLY A 124 9.88 8.46 14.50
C GLY A 124 9.22 7.62 13.41
N ASN A 125 7.92 7.87 13.19
CA ASN A 125 7.16 7.30 12.09
C ASN A 125 7.39 8.10 10.80
N ALA A 126 7.52 7.38 9.68
CA ALA A 126 7.59 7.94 8.33
C ALA A 126 6.85 6.96 7.40
N VAL A 127 5.58 6.72 7.70
CA VAL A 127 4.72 5.78 6.99
C VAL A 127 3.67 6.58 6.24
N PHE A 128 3.56 6.32 4.94
CA PHE A 128 2.57 6.92 4.05
C PHE A 128 1.67 5.82 3.48
N THR A 129 0.57 6.19 2.83
CA THR A 129 -0.42 5.21 2.37
C THR A 129 -0.61 5.29 0.86
N ALA A 130 -0.03 4.34 0.13
CA ALA A 130 -0.36 4.14 -1.27
C ALA A 130 -1.77 3.53 -1.37
N THR A 131 -2.64 4.12 -2.19
CA THR A 131 -4.04 3.70 -2.27
C THR A 131 -4.46 3.38 -3.70
N PRO A 132 -4.13 2.19 -4.25
CA PRO A 132 -4.69 1.76 -5.52
C PRO A 132 -6.21 1.65 -5.43
N VAL A 133 -6.89 2.13 -6.48
CA VAL A 133 -8.35 2.15 -6.58
C VAL A 133 -8.77 1.43 -7.85
N ALA A 134 -9.74 0.53 -7.74
CA ALA A 134 -10.29 -0.19 -8.89
C ALA A 134 -11.74 -0.62 -8.64
N LYS A 135 -12.48 -0.80 -9.74
CA LYS A 135 -13.79 -1.45 -9.74
C LYS A 135 -13.63 -2.93 -9.41
N ALA A 136 -14.54 -3.49 -8.61
CA ALA A 136 -14.50 -4.89 -8.22
C ALA A 136 -14.54 -5.82 -9.44
N GLY A 137 -15.33 -5.50 -10.47
CA GLY A 137 -15.41 -6.27 -11.71
C GLY A 137 -14.07 -6.35 -12.45
N ASN A 138 -13.31 -5.26 -12.52
CA ASN A 138 -11.97 -5.25 -13.11
C ASN A 138 -11.02 -6.17 -12.32
N LEU A 139 -11.04 -6.10 -10.99
CA LEU A 139 -10.19 -6.94 -10.15
C LEU A 139 -10.51 -8.43 -10.33
N THR A 140 -11.78 -8.81 -10.49
CA THR A 140 -12.18 -10.20 -10.59
C THR A 140 -11.99 -10.78 -11.98
N SER A 141 -12.19 -9.98 -13.03
CA SER A 141 -12.11 -10.38 -14.45
C SER A 141 -10.72 -10.28 -15.07
N GLU A 142 -9.90 -9.30 -14.69
CA GLU A 142 -8.57 -9.12 -15.28
C GLU A 142 -7.55 -10.19 -14.82
N SER A 143 -6.42 -10.25 -15.53
CA SER A 143 -5.30 -11.12 -15.15
C SER A 143 -4.74 -10.74 -13.78
N LEU A 144 -4.10 -11.69 -13.08
CA LEU A 144 -3.42 -11.36 -11.82
C LEU A 144 -2.34 -10.30 -12.05
N SER A 145 -1.62 -10.41 -13.15
CA SER A 145 -0.55 -9.49 -13.47
C SER A 145 -1.03 -8.06 -13.71
N SER A 146 -2.21 -7.87 -14.29
CA SER A 146 -2.82 -6.54 -14.45
C SER A 146 -3.06 -5.86 -13.10
N VAL A 147 -3.62 -6.60 -12.13
CA VAL A 147 -3.86 -6.08 -10.77
C VAL A 147 -2.54 -5.82 -10.04
N VAL A 148 -1.53 -6.67 -10.22
CA VAL A 148 -0.18 -6.45 -9.67
C VAL A 148 0.43 -5.17 -10.25
N LYS A 149 0.31 -4.95 -11.55
CA LYS A 149 0.79 -3.74 -12.23
C LYS A 149 0.09 -2.48 -11.70
N LEU A 150 -1.20 -2.55 -11.41
CA LEU A 150 -1.92 -1.45 -10.75
C LEU A 150 -1.28 -1.11 -9.41
N ILE A 151 -1.08 -2.10 -8.52
CA ILE A 151 -0.46 -1.86 -7.20
C ILE A 151 0.96 -1.32 -7.37
N HIS A 152 1.75 -1.90 -8.27
CA HIS A 152 3.11 -1.49 -8.55
C HIS A 152 3.19 -0.03 -9.00
N THR A 153 2.35 0.37 -9.96
CA THR A 153 2.33 1.75 -10.46
C THR A 153 1.88 2.73 -9.37
N THR A 154 0.94 2.37 -8.50
CA THR A 154 0.57 3.21 -7.36
C THR A 154 1.70 3.34 -6.34
N LEU A 155 2.44 2.27 -6.06
CA LEU A 155 3.61 2.31 -5.17
C LEU A 155 4.79 3.09 -5.76
N ALA A 156 4.97 3.03 -7.07
CA ALA A 156 6.00 3.79 -7.78
C ALA A 156 5.72 5.30 -7.73
N LYS A 157 4.45 5.71 -7.72
CA LYS A 157 4.04 7.13 -7.56
C LYS A 157 4.34 7.72 -6.19
N MET A 158 4.60 6.91 -5.17
CA MET A 158 4.98 7.40 -3.83
C MET A 158 6.44 7.87 -3.81
N ASP A 159 6.81 8.80 -4.69
CA ASP A 159 8.13 9.39 -4.76
C ASP A 159 8.27 10.57 -3.80
N ASN A 160 9.43 11.24 -3.82
CA ASN A 160 9.67 12.40 -2.97
C ASN A 160 8.56 13.46 -3.08
N ASP A 161 8.14 13.79 -4.29
CA ASP A 161 7.27 14.93 -4.54
C ASP A 161 5.84 14.61 -4.09
N TYR A 162 5.38 13.38 -4.30
CA TYR A 162 4.12 12.90 -3.75
C TYR A 162 4.13 12.90 -2.22
N LEU A 163 5.20 12.40 -1.60
CA LEU A 163 5.31 12.37 -0.14
C LEU A 163 5.39 13.78 0.46
N ARG A 164 6.09 14.71 -0.20
CA ARG A 164 6.16 16.12 0.20
C ARG A 164 4.81 16.82 0.09
N SER A 165 4.08 16.54 -0.98
CA SER A 165 2.70 17.00 -1.13
C SER A 165 1.79 16.46 -0.03
N ALA A 166 1.98 15.21 0.41
CA ALA A 166 1.18 14.60 1.47
C ALA A 166 1.51 15.11 2.88
N ILE A 167 2.73 15.64 3.07
CA ILE A 167 3.16 16.24 4.34
C ILE A 167 2.51 17.62 4.51
N ASP A 168 2.49 18.41 3.45
CA ASP A 168 1.89 19.75 3.40
C ASP A 168 0.37 19.75 3.64
#